data_AF-A0A3M1PL00-F1
#
_entry.id   AF-A0A3M1PL00-F1
#
_cell.length_a   1.000
_cell.length_b   1.000
_cell.length_c   1.000
_cell.angle_alpha   90.00
_cell.angle_beta   90.00
_cell.angle_gamma   90.00
#
_symmetry.space_group_name_H-M   'P 1'
#
loop_
_entity.id
_entity.type
_entity.pdbx_description
1 polymer ?
#
loop_
_entity_poly.entity_id
_entity_poly.type
_entity_poly.pdbx_seq_one_letter_code
_entity_poly.pdbx_strand_id
1 'polypeptide(L)'
;MSGDRLAKFQEAYRNLDLLPLLDQRELELFRVSYGEEVLEELQQLIEDDDTRSGKTLFSGHRGCGKSTLLAEFGRRCQDSGFFVVFFSIADL
;
A
#
# COMPACT_ATOMS: atom_id res chain seq x y z
N MET A 1 27.44 -2.57 -28.16
CA MET A 1 26.00 -2.23 -28.27
C MET A 1 25.07 -3.12 -27.40
N SER A 2 25.55 -3.84 -26.36
CA SER A 2 24.65 -4.53 -25.40
C SER A 2 24.70 -3.94 -23.97
N GLY A 3 25.84 -3.37 -23.55
CA GLY A 3 26.00 -2.74 -22.24
C GLY A 3 25.08 -1.53 -22.01
N ASP A 4 24.71 -0.80 -23.06
CA ASP A 4 23.81 0.37 -22.97
C ASP A 4 22.37 -0.02 -22.60
N ARG A 5 21.85 -1.14 -23.13
CA ARG A 5 20.50 -1.63 -22.77
C ARG A 5 20.45 -2.19 -21.36
N LEU A 6 21.51 -2.87 -20.92
CA LEU A 6 21.60 -3.38 -19.54
C LEU A 6 21.68 -2.25 -18.53
N ALA A 7 22.48 -1.21 -18.81
CA ALA A 7 22.58 -0.02 -17.95
C ALA A 7 21.21 0.69 -17.84
N LYS A 8 20.52 0.91 -18.96
CA LYS A 8 19.17 1.50 -18.98
C LYS A 8 18.14 0.64 -18.25
N PHE A 9 18.23 -0.69 -18.34
CA PHE A 9 17.34 -1.59 -17.60
C PHE A 9 17.63 -1.56 -16.10
N GLN A 10 18.90 -1.58 -15.69
CA GLN A 10 19.28 -1.48 -14.27
C GLN A 10 18.95 -0.12 -13.67
N GLU A 11 19.10 0.94 -14.45
CA GLU A 11 18.66 2.29 -14.07
C GLU A 11 17.14 2.37 -13.98
N ALA A 12 16.40 1.87 -14.99
CA ALA A 12 14.95 1.78 -14.93
C ALA A 12 14.47 0.94 -13.74
N TYR A 13 15.16 -0.17 -13.42
CA TYR A 13 14.85 -1.03 -12.26
C TYR A 13 15.15 -0.35 -10.92
N ARG A 14 16.23 0.44 -10.84
CA ARG A 14 16.54 1.27 -9.66
C ARG A 14 15.59 2.46 -9.51
N ASN A 15 15.16 3.04 -10.63
CA ASN A 15 14.16 4.10 -10.69
C ASN A 15 12.74 3.56 -10.44
N LEU A 16 12.52 2.28 -10.76
CA LEU A 16 11.46 1.41 -10.24
C LEU A 16 11.80 0.99 -8.81
N ASP A 17 12.23 1.94 -7.97
CA ASP A 17 11.85 1.84 -6.57
C ASP A 17 10.35 1.56 -6.61
N LEU A 18 9.95 0.39 -6.11
CA LEU A 18 8.56 -0.05 -6.07
C LEU A 18 7.88 0.85 -5.06
N LEU A 19 7.66 2.09 -5.46
CA LEU A 19 7.02 3.11 -4.67
C LEU A 19 5.58 2.64 -4.51
N PRO A 20 5.07 2.64 -3.28
CA PRO A 20 3.68 2.31 -3.08
C PRO A 20 2.81 3.29 -3.86
N LEU A 21 1.72 2.79 -4.42
CA LEU A 21 0.72 3.64 -5.08
C LEU A 21 -0.09 4.29 -3.96
N LEU A 22 0.30 5.51 -3.59
CA LEU A 22 -0.28 6.18 -2.43
C LEU A 22 -1.45 7.05 -2.84
N ASP A 23 -1.44 7.62 -4.04
CA ASP A 23 -2.52 8.48 -4.50
C ASP A 23 -3.59 7.71 -5.30
N GLN A 24 -4.78 8.30 -5.38
CA GLN A 24 -5.94 7.69 -6.06
C GLN A 24 -5.72 7.58 -7.57
N ARG A 25 -5.03 8.55 -8.17
CA ARG A 25 -4.77 8.60 -9.61
C ARG A 25 -3.77 7.52 -10.03
N GLU A 26 -2.73 7.30 -9.23
CA GLU A 26 -1.74 6.25 -9.37
C GLU A 26 -2.38 4.88 -9.27
N LEU A 27 -3.29 4.69 -8.30
CA LEU A 27 -4.07 3.47 -8.22
C LEU A 27 -4.89 3.23 -9.49
N GLU A 28 -5.65 4.22 -9.95
CA GLU A 28 -6.47 4.08 -11.16
C GLU A 28 -5.65 3.75 -12.42
N LEU A 29 -4.42 4.25 -12.51
CA LEU A 29 -3.56 4.07 -13.67
C LEU A 29 -2.72 2.79 -13.62
N PHE A 30 -2.28 2.35 -12.44
CA PHE A 30 -1.23 1.34 -12.30
C PHE A 30 -1.63 0.13 -11.45
N ARG A 31 -2.76 0.17 -10.75
CA ARG A 31 -3.20 -0.94 -9.91
C ARG A 31 -3.59 -2.14 -10.78
N VAL A 32 -3.23 -3.32 -10.28
CA VAL A 32 -3.88 -4.59 -10.62
C VAL A 32 -4.73 -4.99 -9.41
N SER A 33 -6.00 -5.34 -9.63
CA SER A 33 -6.89 -5.79 -8.54
C SER A 33 -6.29 -7.02 -7.85
N TYR A 34 -6.01 -6.89 -6.56
CA TYR A 34 -5.42 -7.92 -5.71
C TYR A 34 -5.74 -7.61 -4.26
N GLY A 35 -6.02 -8.64 -3.45
CA GLY A 35 -6.20 -8.48 -2.00
C GLY A 35 -7.47 -7.73 -1.59
N GLU A 36 -8.52 -7.73 -2.41
CA GLU A 36 -9.80 -7.08 -2.05
C GLU A 36 -10.42 -7.69 -0.79
N GLU A 37 -10.42 -9.03 -0.68
CA GLU A 37 -10.91 -9.76 0.51
C GLU A 37 -10.18 -9.31 1.78
N VAL A 38 -8.87 -9.07 1.67
CA VAL A 38 -8.03 -8.63 2.78
C VAL A 38 -8.44 -7.23 3.26
N LEU A 39 -8.80 -6.32 2.36
CA LEU A 39 -9.26 -4.98 2.74
C LEU A 39 -10.62 -5.05 3.45
N GLU A 40 -11.51 -5.91 3.00
CA GLU A 40 -12.81 -6.15 3.63
C GLU A 40 -12.64 -6.75 5.04
N GLU A 41 -11.78 -7.76 5.19
CA GLU A 41 -11.46 -8.36 6.49
C GLU A 41 -10.85 -7.35 7.46
N LEU A 42 -9.91 -6.51 6.98
CA LEU A 42 -9.29 -5.47 7.80
C LEU A 42 -10.31 -4.42 8.25
N GLN A 43 -11.28 -4.08 7.41
CA GLN A 43 -12.33 -3.12 7.76
C GLN A 43 -13.24 -3.69 8.84
N GLN A 44 -13.70 -4.93 8.69
CA GLN A 44 -14.49 -5.61 9.71
C GLN A 44 -13.75 -5.69 11.05
N LEU A 45 -12.44 -6.00 11.02
CA LEU A 45 -11.62 -6.06 12.23
C LEU A 45 -11.56 -4.72 13.00
N ILE A 46 -11.64 -3.58 12.32
CA ILE A 46 -11.69 -2.27 12.98
C ILE A 46 -13.10 -1.96 13.47
N GLU A 47 -14.12 -2.24 12.66
CA GLU A 47 -15.52 -1.93 12.99
C GLU A 47 -16.03 -2.76 14.18
N ASP A 48 -15.56 -4.00 14.33
CA ASP A 48 -15.95 -4.91 15.41
C ASP A 48 -15.08 -4.78 16.69
N ASP A 49 -14.04 -3.93 16.70
CA ASP A 49 -13.17 -3.76 17.87
C ASP A 49 -13.76 -2.81 18.93
N ASP A 50 -14.51 -3.37 19.86
CA ASP A 50 -15.06 -2.66 21.03
C ASP A 50 -13.98 -2.12 21.99
N THR A 51 -12.73 -2.61 21.92
CA THR A 51 -11.66 -2.20 22.84
C THR A 51 -11.01 -0.87 22.45
N ARG A 52 -11.17 -0.45 21.19
CA ARG A 52 -10.52 0.74 20.59
C ARG A 52 -8.99 0.75 20.74
N SER A 53 -8.38 -0.41 20.88
CA SER A 53 -6.94 -0.55 21.17
C SER A 53 -6.26 -1.68 20.41
N GLY A 54 -7.02 -2.38 19.54
CA GLY A 54 -6.57 -3.46 18.69
C GLY A 54 -5.34 -3.09 17.87
N LYS A 55 -4.50 -4.10 17.64
CA LYS A 55 -3.29 -3.96 16.83
C LYS A 55 -3.26 -5.10 15.83
N THR A 56 -3.20 -4.74 14.56
CA THR A 56 -3.15 -5.70 13.45
C THR A 56 -1.81 -5.59 12.75
N LEU A 57 -1.17 -6.73 12.49
CA LEU A 57 0.09 -6.79 11.76
C LEU A 57 -0.15 -7.25 10.32
N PHE A 58 0.15 -6.37 9.36
CA PHE A 58 0.12 -6.70 7.95
C PHE A 58 1.51 -7.13 7.46
N SER A 59 1.67 -8.38 7.03
CA SER A 59 2.98 -8.96 6.70
C SER A 59 3.04 -9.52 5.28
N GLY A 60 4.24 -9.57 4.69
CA GLY A 60 4.47 -10.02 3.31
C GLY A 60 5.79 -9.53 2.73
N HIS A 61 6.27 -10.15 1.65
CA HIS A 61 7.58 -9.85 1.06
C HIS A 61 7.69 -8.40 0.54
N ARG A 62 8.92 -7.89 0.37
CA ARG A 62 9.14 -6.54 -0.20
C ARG A 62 8.50 -6.46 -1.59
N GLY A 63 7.81 -5.35 -1.89
CA GLY A 63 7.16 -5.14 -3.18
C GLY A 63 5.83 -5.88 -3.39
N CYS A 64 5.29 -6.61 -2.40
CA CYS A 64 3.98 -7.27 -2.54
C CYS A 64 2.76 -6.33 -2.41
N GLY A 65 2.95 -5.01 -2.45
CA GLY A 65 1.85 -4.04 -2.38
C GLY A 65 1.33 -3.69 -0.98
N LYS A 66 2.02 -4.07 0.10
CA LYS A 66 1.55 -3.79 1.49
C LYS A 66 1.19 -2.33 1.75
N SER A 67 2.13 -1.42 1.46
CA SER A 67 1.93 0.01 1.69
C SER A 67 0.84 0.58 0.79
N THR A 68 0.70 0.06 -0.43
CA THR A 68 -0.42 0.37 -1.34
C THR A 68 -1.76 -0.03 -0.74
N LEU A 69 -1.89 -1.28 -0.27
CA LEU A 69 -3.12 -1.78 0.37
C LEU A 69 -3.45 -1.00 1.65
N LEU A 70 -2.45 -0.68 2.49
CA LEU A 70 -2.67 0.11 3.70
C LEU A 70 -3.11 1.55 3.39
N ALA A 71 -2.62 2.15 2.31
CA ALA A 71 -3.07 3.48 1.88
C ALA A 71 -4.52 3.45 1.38
N GLU A 72 -4.89 2.43 0.62
CA GLU A 72 -6.28 2.20 0.21
C GLU A 72 -7.20 1.94 1.40
N PHE A 73 -6.77 1.08 2.32
CA PHE A 73 -7.48 0.78 3.55
C PHE A 73 -7.74 2.05 4.37
N GLY A 74 -6.70 2.89 4.54
CA GLY A 74 -6.82 4.16 5.23
C GLY A 74 -7.86 5.09 4.61
N ARG A 75 -7.94 5.16 3.27
CA ARG A 75 -9.00 5.91 2.58
C ARG A 75 -10.39 5.35 2.83
N ARG A 76 -10.57 4.03 2.73
CA ARG A 76 -11.86 3.37 3.03
C ARG A 76 -12.31 3.66 4.46
N CYS A 77 -11.41 3.60 5.43
CA CYS A 77 -11.71 3.98 6.81
C CYS A 77 -12.08 5.46 6.95
N GLN A 78 -11.40 6.38 6.27
CA GLN A 78 -11.78 7.81 6.25
C GLN A 78 -13.19 8.00 5.68
N ASP A 79 -13.52 7.32 4.58
CA ASP A 79 -14.85 7.36 3.97
C ASP A 79 -15.94 6.80 4.89
N SER A 80 -15.60 5.79 5.72
CA SER A 80 -16.47 5.26 6.79
C SER A 80 -16.52 6.13 8.05
N GLY A 81 -15.87 7.29 8.07
CA GLY A 81 -15.94 8.27 9.16
C GLY A 81 -14.86 8.13 10.25
N PHE A 82 -13.85 7.29 10.05
CA PHE A 82 -12.72 7.17 10.98
C PHE A 82 -11.69 8.28 10.77
N PHE A 83 -11.03 8.69 11.87
CA PHE A 83 -9.82 9.51 11.79
C PHE A 83 -8.61 8.61 11.53
N VAL A 84 -7.91 8.83 10.41
CA VAL A 84 -6.78 8.00 9.98
C VAL A 84 -5.51 8.82 9.90
N VAL A 85 -4.44 8.31 10.50
CA VAL A 85 -3.07 8.81 10.36
C VAL A 85 -2.26 7.76 9.62
N PHE A 86 -1.70 8.13 8.47
CA PHE A 86 -0.83 7.29 7.67
C PHE A 86 0.57 7.90 7.62
N PHE A 87 1.59 7.14 7.97
CA PHE A 87 2.98 7.59 7.94
C PHE A 87 3.95 6.44 7.66
N SER A 88 5.13 6.79 7.17
CA SER A 88 6.26 5.87 6.99
C SER A 88 7.36 6.23 7.97
N ILE A 89 7.97 5.24 8.62
CA ILE A 89 9.12 5.46 9.51
C ILE A 89 10.32 5.99 8.72
N ALA A 90 10.40 5.72 7.41
CA ALA A 90 11.48 6.24 6.57
C ALA A 90 11.39 7.76 6.32
N ASP A 91 10.22 8.35 6.53
CA ASP A 91 9.95 9.78 6.30
C ASP A 91 9.89 10.59 7.60
N LEU A 92 10.20 9.96 8.75
CA LEU A 92 10.33 10.59 10.08
C LEU A 92 11.78 10.99 10.36
#